data_AF-A0A146LDP4-F1
#
_entry.id   AF-A0A146LDP4-F1
#
_cell.length_a   1.000
_cell.length_b   1.000
_cell.length_c   1.000
_cell.angle_alpha   90.00
_cell.angle_beta   90.00
_cell.angle_gamma   90.00
#
_symmetry.space_group_name_H-M   'P 1'
#
loop_
_entity.id
_entity.type
_entity.pdbx_description
1 polymer ?
#
loop_
_entity_poly.entity_id
_entity_poly.type
_entity_poly.pdbx_seq_one_letter_code
_entity_poly.pdbx_strand_id
1 'polypeptide(L)'
;MTGFRSVLVFAFCAGLSMAKVYKPCELAQELHGIIIEKAKSTIDNPEHPFAKAAVQYLEDIPLLVCIAGYQNYTTDVSYSLRDGVRREGIFGIVPDTKQDSNSVVRPVQEAATGDSYVDDDLTDDVWAFLAGALYIGYHRNTIAHRFYSQACILNNNARPVYCYLNKYVFGSFPVLVPKNPLLLRMMYQDPQKTRD
;
A
#
# COMPACT_ATOMS: atom_id res chain seq x y z
N MET A 1 -25.40 -53.55 -25.61
CA MET A 1 -25.45 -52.60 -24.48
C MET A 1 -24.16 -52.73 -23.68
N THR A 2 -23.19 -51.85 -23.91
CA THR A 2 -21.97 -51.74 -23.11
C THR A 2 -21.60 -50.26 -23.05
N GLY A 3 -21.93 -49.64 -21.92
CA GLY A 3 -21.75 -48.21 -21.69
C GLY A 3 -20.29 -47.87 -21.42
N PHE A 4 -19.73 -46.96 -22.22
CA PHE A 4 -18.47 -46.31 -21.91
C PHE A 4 -18.73 -45.24 -20.85
N ARG A 5 -18.28 -45.48 -19.62
CA ARG A 5 -18.18 -44.45 -18.58
C ARG A 5 -17.05 -43.49 -18.95
N SER A 6 -17.41 -42.31 -19.43
CA SER A 6 -16.48 -41.21 -19.63
C SER A 6 -16.06 -40.69 -18.25
N VAL A 7 -14.80 -40.91 -17.88
CA VAL A 7 -14.20 -40.34 -16.67
C VAL A 7 -13.77 -38.92 -17.02
N LEU A 8 -14.55 -37.93 -16.58
CA LEU A 8 -14.17 -36.52 -16.58
C LEU A 8 -13.06 -36.32 -15.55
N VAL A 9 -11.81 -36.30 -16.00
CA VAL A 9 -10.68 -35.83 -15.20
C VAL A 9 -10.75 -34.30 -15.18
N PHE A 10 -11.36 -33.75 -14.14
CA PHE A 10 -11.19 -32.33 -13.82
C PHE A 10 -9.75 -32.13 -13.33
N ALA A 11 -8.87 -31.73 -14.23
CA ALA A 11 -7.60 -31.13 -13.86
C ALA A 11 -7.91 -29.78 -13.19
N PHE A 12 -8.01 -29.79 -11.85
CA PHE A 12 -7.88 -28.57 -11.07
C PHE A 12 -6.45 -28.07 -11.26
N CYS A 13 -6.25 -27.20 -12.26
CA CYS A 13 -5.14 -26.28 -12.25
C CYS A 13 -5.38 -25.33 -11.07
N ALA A 14 -4.98 -25.75 -9.87
CA ALA A 14 -4.72 -24.83 -8.78
C ALA A 14 -3.61 -23.91 -9.29
N GLY A 15 -4.03 -22.76 -9.85
CA GLY A 15 -3.12 -21.70 -10.22
C GLY A 15 -2.38 -21.33 -8.95
N LEU A 16 -1.11 -21.69 -8.87
CA LEU A 16 -0.16 -21.01 -8.01
C LEU A 16 -0.18 -19.56 -8.52
N SER A 17 -1.04 -18.74 -7.93
CA SER A 17 -1.01 -17.29 -8.13
C SER A 17 0.34 -16.86 -7.58
N MET A 18 1.33 -16.77 -8.47
CA MET A 18 2.62 -16.19 -8.12
C MET A 18 2.34 -14.73 -7.79
N ALA A 19 2.60 -14.36 -6.55
CA ALA A 19 2.44 -13.00 -6.08
C ALA A 19 3.17 -12.00 -6.97
N LYS A 20 2.52 -10.87 -7.24
CA LYS A 20 3.13 -9.81 -8.03
C LYS A 20 4.22 -9.12 -7.22
N VAL A 21 5.43 -9.10 -7.79
CA VAL A 21 6.56 -8.32 -7.28
C VAL A 21 6.78 -7.12 -8.19
N TYR A 22 6.47 -5.94 -7.71
CA TYR A 22 6.60 -4.71 -8.50
C TYR A 22 8.05 -4.23 -8.59
N LYS A 23 8.42 -3.64 -9.73
CA LYS A 23 9.59 -2.76 -9.78
C LYS A 23 9.22 -1.38 -9.21
N PRO A 24 10.18 -0.59 -8.66
CA PRO A 24 9.87 0.72 -8.05
C PRO A 24 9.11 1.68 -8.98
N CYS A 25 9.50 1.75 -10.26
CA CYS A 25 8.82 2.63 -11.23
C CYS A 25 7.46 2.09 -11.68
N GLU A 26 7.31 0.77 -11.75
CA GLU A 26 6.03 0.13 -12.09
C GLU A 26 5.02 0.38 -10.97
N LEU A 27 5.43 0.20 -9.71
CA LEU A 27 4.60 0.54 -8.55
C LEU A 27 4.21 2.02 -8.57
N ALA A 28 5.15 2.92 -8.83
CA ALA A 28 4.85 4.35 -8.87
C ALA A 28 3.79 4.71 -9.94
N GLN A 29 3.83 4.04 -11.09
CA GLN A 29 2.83 4.20 -12.14
C GLN A 29 1.47 3.65 -11.71
N GLU A 30 1.43 2.48 -11.06
CA GLU A 30 0.22 1.86 -10.51
C GLU A 30 -0.45 2.78 -9.47
N LEU A 31 0.33 3.24 -8.48
CA LEU A 31 -0.15 4.16 -7.43
C LEU A 31 -0.70 5.46 -8.02
N HIS A 32 0.02 6.03 -8.99
CA HIS A 32 -0.44 7.21 -9.71
C HIS A 32 -1.78 6.95 -10.42
N GLY A 33 -1.92 5.80 -11.08
CA GLY A 33 -3.15 5.37 -11.74
C GLY A 33 -4.33 5.32 -10.76
N ILE A 34 -4.18 4.58 -9.66
CA ILE A 34 -5.20 4.40 -8.62
C ILE A 34 -5.69 5.76 -8.09
N ILE A 35 -4.76 6.66 -7.73
CA ILE A 35 -5.10 7.97 -7.16
C ILE A 35 -5.81 8.86 -8.19
N ILE A 36 -5.33 8.88 -9.44
CA ILE A 36 -5.94 9.69 -10.50
C ILE A 36 -7.33 9.18 -10.89
N GLU A 37 -7.55 7.87 -10.98
CA GLU A 37 -8.87 7.33 -11.30
C GLU A 37 -9.90 7.68 -10.22
N LYS A 38 -9.53 7.59 -8.93
CA LYS A 38 -10.39 8.06 -7.84
C LYS A 38 -10.61 9.57 -7.92
N ALA A 39 -9.57 10.36 -8.19
CA ALA A 39 -9.72 11.81 -8.36
C ALA A 39 -10.69 12.16 -9.48
N LYS A 40 -10.58 11.48 -10.64
CA LYS A 40 -11.49 11.66 -11.79
C LYS A 40 -12.94 11.39 -11.43
N SER A 41 -13.22 10.32 -10.70
CA SER A 41 -14.58 10.02 -10.23
C SER A 41 -15.18 11.09 -9.32
N THR A 42 -14.34 11.98 -8.74
CA THR A 42 -14.78 13.07 -7.86
C THR A 42 -14.79 14.44 -8.55
N ILE A 43 -14.42 14.54 -9.84
CA ILE A 43 -14.33 15.81 -10.58
C ILE A 43 -15.68 16.53 -10.67
N ASP A 44 -16.78 15.78 -10.74
CA ASP A 44 -18.13 16.36 -10.84
C ASP A 44 -18.58 17.10 -9.57
N ASN A 45 -17.82 16.98 -8.47
CA ASN A 45 -18.01 17.73 -7.25
C ASN A 45 -16.69 18.39 -6.80
N PRO A 46 -16.38 19.61 -7.29
CA PRO A 46 -15.14 20.31 -6.94
C PRO A 46 -15.03 20.70 -5.46
N GLU A 47 -16.15 20.72 -4.71
CA GLU A 47 -16.14 20.93 -3.26
C GLU A 47 -15.83 19.65 -2.47
N HIS A 48 -15.72 18.50 -3.15
CA HIS A 48 -15.44 17.23 -2.50
C HIS A 48 -14.05 17.29 -1.83
N PRO A 49 -13.94 17.02 -0.51
CA PRO A 49 -12.67 17.11 0.21
C PRO A 49 -11.53 16.25 -0.37
N PHE A 50 -11.90 15.17 -1.09
CA PHE A 50 -10.96 14.34 -1.83
C PHE A 50 -10.17 15.12 -2.88
N ALA A 51 -10.75 16.08 -3.59
CA ALA A 51 -10.06 16.80 -4.67
C ALA A 51 -8.79 17.50 -4.16
N LYS A 52 -8.86 18.08 -2.95
CA LYS A 52 -7.71 18.67 -2.27
C LYS A 52 -6.73 17.60 -1.75
N ALA A 53 -7.24 16.52 -1.18
CA ALA A 53 -6.42 15.44 -0.64
C ALA A 53 -5.69 14.66 -1.74
N ALA A 54 -6.27 14.54 -2.93
CA ALA A 54 -5.71 13.82 -4.07
C ALA A 54 -4.33 14.34 -4.47
N VAL A 55 -4.14 15.66 -4.47
CA VAL A 55 -2.82 16.26 -4.72
C VAL A 55 -1.81 15.79 -3.67
N GLN A 56 -2.21 15.77 -2.39
CA GLN A 56 -1.34 15.33 -1.31
C GLN A 56 -1.05 13.82 -1.40
N TYR A 57 -2.02 13.01 -1.84
CA TYR A 57 -1.81 11.58 -2.09
C TYR A 57 -0.80 11.35 -3.22
N LEU A 58 -0.86 12.14 -4.31
CA LEU A 58 0.11 12.08 -5.39
C LEU A 58 1.52 12.47 -4.92
N GLU A 59 1.64 13.47 -4.04
CA GLU A 59 2.92 13.86 -3.42
C GLU A 59 3.52 12.75 -2.54
N ASP A 60 2.69 11.86 -1.99
CA ASP A 60 3.13 10.76 -1.13
C ASP A 60 3.57 9.50 -1.91
N ILE A 61 3.41 9.46 -3.24
CA ILE A 61 3.87 8.32 -4.07
C ILE A 61 5.33 7.91 -3.79
N PRO A 62 6.33 8.81 -3.75
CA PRO A 62 7.72 8.42 -3.45
C PRO A 62 7.86 7.76 -2.07
N LEU A 63 7.07 8.21 -1.09
CA LEU A 63 7.06 7.65 0.26
C LEU A 63 6.41 6.27 0.27
N LEU A 64 5.26 6.10 -0.40
CA LEU A 64 4.58 4.82 -0.57
C LEU A 64 5.47 3.78 -1.26
N VAL A 65 6.17 4.16 -2.33
CA VAL A 65 7.14 3.29 -3.02
C VAL A 65 8.27 2.86 -2.07
N CYS A 66 8.75 3.75 -1.22
CA CYS A 66 9.77 3.38 -0.24
C CYS A 66 9.23 2.41 0.82
N ILE A 67 8.02 2.66 1.33
CA ILE A 67 7.36 1.78 2.30
C ILE A 67 7.20 0.37 1.72
N ALA A 68 6.74 0.26 0.47
CA ALA A 68 6.66 -0.99 -0.27
C ALA A 68 8.01 -1.69 -0.42
N GLY A 69 9.10 -0.93 -0.57
CA GLY A 69 10.45 -1.48 -0.64
C GLY A 69 10.90 -2.21 0.62
N TYR A 70 10.35 -1.87 1.80
CA TYR A 70 10.59 -2.63 3.03
C TYR A 70 9.92 -4.01 3.02
N GLN A 71 8.88 -4.19 2.21
CA GLN A 71 8.24 -5.48 1.95
C GLN A 71 8.74 -6.12 0.65
N ASN A 72 9.90 -5.70 0.14
CA ASN A 72 10.46 -6.19 -1.12
C ASN A 72 9.52 -6.06 -2.33
N TYR A 73 8.60 -5.09 -2.29
CA TYR A 73 7.63 -4.80 -3.36
C TYR A 73 6.69 -5.95 -3.73
N THR A 74 6.52 -6.96 -2.88
CA THR A 74 5.61 -8.09 -3.14
C THR A 74 4.24 -7.86 -2.49
N THR A 75 3.20 -8.36 -3.14
CA THR A 75 1.81 -8.27 -2.68
C THR A 75 1.46 -9.30 -1.63
N ASP A 76 2.11 -10.46 -1.60
CA ASP A 76 1.72 -11.60 -0.74
C ASP A 76 2.42 -11.68 0.62
N VAL A 77 3.06 -10.60 1.08
CA VAL A 77 3.77 -10.62 2.36
C VAL A 77 2.79 -10.76 3.52
N SER A 78 3.09 -11.69 4.43
CA SER A 78 2.41 -11.81 5.72
C SER A 78 3.41 -12.14 6.82
N TYR A 79 3.48 -11.32 7.88
CA TYR A 79 4.39 -11.53 9.01
C TYR A 79 3.86 -10.93 10.30
N SER A 80 4.38 -11.41 11.43
CA SER A 80 4.17 -10.81 12.75
C SER A 80 5.49 -10.27 13.32
N LEU A 81 5.38 -9.20 14.12
CA LEU A 81 6.49 -8.68 14.91
C LEU A 81 6.38 -9.19 16.36
N ARG A 82 7.23 -8.67 17.25
CA ARG A 82 7.25 -9.05 18.67
C ARG A 82 5.97 -8.67 19.42
N ASP A 83 5.21 -7.73 18.86
CA ASP A 83 3.90 -7.31 19.36
C ASP A 83 2.79 -8.35 19.11
N GLY A 84 3.09 -9.42 18.35
CA GLY A 84 2.10 -10.43 17.98
C GLY A 84 1.10 -9.95 16.92
N VAL A 85 1.23 -8.71 16.43
CA VAL A 85 0.31 -8.13 15.44
C VAL A 85 0.73 -8.57 14.05
N ARG A 86 -0.19 -9.24 13.35
CA ARG A 86 -0.02 -9.66 11.96
C ARG A 86 -0.11 -8.45 11.03
N ARG A 87 0.78 -8.41 10.05
CA ARG A 87 0.88 -7.39 9.01
C ARG A 87 0.88 -8.06 7.65
N GLU A 88 0.14 -7.50 6.72
CA GLU A 88 -0.13 -8.08 5.40
C GLU A 88 0.13 -7.08 4.27
N GLY A 89 0.41 -7.61 3.10
CA GLY A 89 0.45 -6.83 1.87
C GLY A 89 1.69 -6.00 1.68
N ILE A 90 1.68 -5.31 0.54
CA ILE A 90 2.81 -4.52 0.06
C ILE A 90 3.16 -3.38 1.02
N PHE A 91 2.21 -2.92 1.85
CA PHE A 91 2.44 -1.87 2.84
C PHE A 91 2.57 -2.36 4.29
N GLY A 92 2.42 -3.67 4.55
CA GLY A 92 2.44 -4.20 5.93
C GLY A 92 1.26 -3.71 6.77
N ILE A 93 0.06 -3.73 6.18
CA ILE A 93 -1.22 -3.31 6.76
C ILE A 93 -1.59 -4.26 7.90
N VAL A 94 -2.07 -3.72 9.01
CA VAL A 94 -2.69 -4.53 10.06
C VAL A 94 -4.15 -4.74 9.66
N PRO A 95 -4.58 -5.96 9.31
CA PRO A 95 -5.96 -6.20 8.92
C PRO A 95 -6.88 -5.96 10.12
N ASP A 96 -7.90 -5.13 9.95
CA ASP A 96 -8.95 -4.97 10.95
C ASP A 96 -9.63 -6.32 11.17
N THR A 97 -9.52 -6.88 12.37
CA THR A 97 -10.37 -7.99 12.79
C THR A 97 -11.80 -7.48 12.77
N LYS A 98 -12.65 -8.00 11.88
CA LYS A 98 -14.09 -7.67 11.75
C LYS A 98 -14.69 -7.40 13.14
N GLN A 99 -14.81 -6.12 13.49
CA GLN A 99 -15.44 -5.70 14.74
C GLN A 99 -16.93 -5.54 14.44
N ASP A 100 -17.76 -6.16 15.28
CA ASP A 100 -19.21 -6.26 15.11
C ASP A 100 -19.87 -4.96 14.63
N SER A 101 -20.57 -5.09 13.50
CA SER A 101 -21.61 -4.32 12.80
C SER A 101 -22.29 -3.08 13.41
N ASN A 102 -21.74 -2.36 14.40
CA ASN A 102 -22.40 -1.22 15.07
C ASN A 102 -21.53 0.04 15.22
N SER A 103 -20.37 0.13 14.57
CA SER A 103 -19.57 1.36 14.58
C SER A 103 -19.99 2.30 13.45
N VAL A 104 -20.33 3.53 13.82
CA VAL A 104 -20.69 4.64 12.92
C VAL A 104 -19.67 4.73 11.77
N VAL A 105 -20.15 4.52 10.55
CA VAL A 105 -19.38 4.65 9.31
C VAL A 105 -18.70 6.02 9.30
N ARG A 106 -17.38 6.04 9.51
CA ARG A 106 -16.59 7.27 9.33
C ARG A 106 -16.45 7.52 7.83
N PRO A 107 -16.41 8.77 7.33
CA PRO A 107 -16.38 9.08 5.90
C PRO A 107 -15.20 8.51 5.08
N VAL A 108 -14.25 7.82 5.72
CA VAL A 108 -13.09 7.16 5.08
C VAL A 108 -13.23 5.63 5.06
N GLN A 109 -14.27 5.09 5.67
CA GLN A 109 -14.51 3.65 5.69
C GLN A 109 -15.01 3.11 4.34
N GLU A 110 -15.38 3.98 3.39
CA GLU A 110 -15.62 3.59 2.00
C GLU A 110 -14.34 3.12 1.27
N ALA A 111 -13.15 3.30 1.87
CA ALA A 111 -11.88 3.03 1.21
C ALA A 111 -11.06 1.89 1.88
N ALA A 112 -11.47 1.40 3.05
CA ALA A 112 -10.67 0.48 3.87
C ALA A 112 -11.38 -0.86 4.18
N THR A 113 -12.28 -1.30 3.30
CA THR A 113 -12.91 -2.63 3.38
C THR A 113 -12.30 -3.53 2.31
N GLY A 114 -11.01 -3.82 2.44
CA GLY A 114 -10.35 -4.79 1.58
C GLY A 114 -10.79 -6.21 1.95
N ASP A 115 -11.11 -7.02 0.94
CA ASP A 115 -11.40 -8.45 1.12
C ASP A 115 -10.10 -9.24 1.36
N SER A 116 -8.97 -8.73 0.85
CA SER A 116 -7.63 -9.28 1.04
C SER A 116 -6.56 -8.21 0.81
N TYR A 117 -5.54 -8.15 1.67
CA TYR A 117 -4.36 -7.32 1.43
C TYR A 117 -3.19 -8.11 0.83
N VAL A 118 -3.44 -9.33 0.34
CA VAL A 118 -2.39 -10.22 -0.19
C VAL A 118 -2.64 -10.65 -1.63
N ASP A 119 -3.56 -9.97 -2.31
CA ASP A 119 -3.81 -10.15 -3.73
C ASP A 119 -3.09 -9.09 -4.57
N ASP A 120 -3.22 -9.18 -5.90
CA ASP A 120 -2.48 -8.32 -6.82
C ASP A 120 -3.20 -6.99 -7.14
N ASP A 121 -4.42 -6.77 -6.63
CA ASP A 121 -5.14 -5.50 -6.75
C ASP A 121 -4.74 -4.57 -5.61
N LEU A 122 -3.94 -3.55 -5.91
CA LEU A 122 -3.47 -2.61 -4.90
C LEU A 122 -4.51 -1.56 -4.47
N THR A 123 -5.72 -1.57 -5.04
CA THR A 123 -6.68 -0.48 -4.86
C THR A 123 -7.06 -0.31 -3.39
N ASP A 124 -7.50 -1.38 -2.74
CA ASP A 124 -7.86 -1.38 -1.32
C ASP A 124 -6.62 -1.26 -0.41
N ASP A 125 -5.50 -1.89 -0.74
CA ASP A 125 -4.21 -1.73 -0.05
C ASP A 125 -3.81 -0.25 0.09
N VAL A 126 -3.83 0.48 -1.03
CA VAL A 126 -3.44 1.89 -1.09
C VAL A 126 -4.35 2.73 -0.21
N TRP A 127 -5.66 2.53 -0.33
CA TRP A 127 -6.62 3.32 0.42
C TRP A 127 -6.62 2.98 1.91
N ALA A 128 -6.51 1.70 2.26
CA ALA A 128 -6.39 1.25 3.65
C ALA A 128 -5.12 1.81 4.31
N PHE A 129 -3.97 1.79 3.62
CA PHE A 129 -2.74 2.35 4.17
C PHE A 129 -2.79 3.88 4.28
N LEU A 130 -3.30 4.58 3.27
CA LEU A 130 -3.47 6.03 3.32
C LEU A 130 -4.39 6.42 4.49
N ALA A 131 -5.53 5.77 4.64
CA ALA A 131 -6.52 6.04 5.68
C ALA A 131 -6.08 5.61 7.09
N GLY A 132 -5.38 4.48 7.20
CA GLY A 132 -4.98 3.90 8.48
C GLY A 132 -3.68 4.50 9.03
N ALA A 133 -2.77 4.92 8.15
CA ALA A 133 -1.45 5.41 8.54
C ALA A 133 -1.26 6.90 8.23
N LEU A 134 -1.35 7.29 6.94
CA LEU A 134 -0.86 8.60 6.50
C LEU A 134 -1.86 9.75 6.65
N TYR A 135 -3.15 9.46 6.84
CA TYR A 135 -4.22 10.44 6.89
C TYR A 135 -5.24 10.16 8.00
N ILE A 136 -5.93 11.20 8.46
CA ILE A 136 -7.10 11.13 9.33
C ILE A 136 -8.20 11.93 8.64
N GLY A 137 -9.19 11.25 8.07
CA GLY A 137 -10.09 11.92 7.14
C GLY A 137 -9.33 12.26 5.85
N TYR A 138 -9.42 13.53 5.46
CA TYR A 138 -8.69 14.11 4.33
C TYR A 138 -7.48 14.94 4.77
N HIS A 139 -7.08 14.83 6.04
CA HIS A 139 -5.97 15.57 6.61
C HIS A 139 -4.76 14.67 6.83
N ARG A 140 -3.58 15.09 6.37
CA ARG A 140 -2.34 14.34 6.57
C ARG A 140 -2.06 14.16 8.07
N ASN A 141 -1.86 12.90 8.48
CA ASN A 141 -1.38 12.52 9.80
C ASN A 141 0.11 12.85 9.91
N THR A 142 0.42 14.06 10.37
CA THR A 142 1.79 14.57 10.43
C THR A 142 2.74 13.72 11.30
N ILE A 143 2.22 13.02 12.32
CA ILE A 143 3.02 12.16 13.20
C ILE A 143 3.47 10.91 12.44
N ALA A 144 2.52 10.17 11.87
CA ALA A 144 2.81 8.96 11.10
C ALA A 144 3.63 9.28 9.84
N HIS A 145 3.29 10.36 9.14
CA HIS A 145 4.04 10.83 7.97
C HIS A 145 5.50 11.12 8.32
N ARG A 146 5.76 11.78 9.46
CA ARG A 146 7.13 12.02 9.94
C ARG A 146 7.87 10.72 10.25
N PHE A 147 7.21 9.74 10.88
CA PHE A 147 7.81 8.43 11.16
C PHE A 147 8.27 7.72 9.88
N TYR A 148 7.41 7.60 8.87
CA TYR A 148 7.78 6.98 7.59
C TYR A 148 8.80 7.83 6.82
N SER A 149 8.70 9.16 6.91
CA SER A 149 9.72 10.06 6.34
C SER A 149 11.08 9.88 7.00
N GLN A 150 11.16 9.54 8.29
CA GLN A 150 12.42 9.20 8.95
C GLN A 150 13.02 7.91 8.41
N ALA A 151 12.19 6.90 8.15
CA ALA A 151 12.62 5.65 7.55
C ALA A 151 13.08 5.86 6.11
N CYS A 152 12.43 6.71 5.32
CA CYS A 152 12.65 6.80 3.89
C CYS A 152 13.51 7.99 3.44
N ILE A 153 13.19 9.19 3.90
CA ILE A 153 13.72 10.45 3.36
C ILE A 153 14.89 10.95 4.22
N LEU A 154 14.71 10.96 5.53
CA LEU A 154 15.70 11.50 6.45
C LEU A 154 16.86 10.51 6.62
N ASN A 155 18.03 11.03 6.97
CA ASN A 155 19.26 10.26 7.18
C ASN A 155 19.77 9.48 5.97
N ASN A 156 19.33 9.82 4.74
CA ASN A 156 19.80 9.19 3.50
C ASN A 156 19.54 7.66 3.49
N ASN A 157 18.45 7.22 4.12
CA ASN A 157 18.07 5.81 4.27
C ASN A 157 17.50 5.19 2.97
N ALA A 158 17.02 6.01 2.05
CA ALA A 158 16.65 5.60 0.69
C ALA A 158 17.55 6.28 -0.36
N ARG A 159 17.56 5.72 -1.56
CA ARG A 159 18.17 6.34 -2.75
C ARG A 159 17.08 6.72 -3.75
N PRO A 160 17.25 7.83 -4.49
CA PRO A 160 16.33 8.17 -5.55
C PRO A 160 16.48 7.21 -6.73
N VAL A 161 15.36 6.82 -7.31
CA VAL A 161 15.25 6.19 -8.63
C VAL A 161 14.32 7.07 -9.44
N TYR A 162 14.72 7.39 -10.66
CA TYR A 162 14.00 8.32 -11.51
C TYR A 162 13.09 7.56 -12.47
N CYS A 163 11.80 7.82 -12.37
CA CYS A 163 10.75 7.08 -13.07
C CYS A 163 9.96 7.99 -14.01
N TYR A 164 9.48 7.40 -15.10
CA TYR A 164 8.44 8.01 -15.92
C TYR A 164 7.08 7.67 -15.30
N LEU A 165 6.26 8.67 -14.97
CA LEU A 165 4.90 8.44 -14.45
C LEU A 165 3.86 8.43 -15.57
N ASN A 166 3.79 9.50 -16.37
CA ASN A 166 2.83 9.64 -17.44
C ASN A 166 3.26 10.74 -18.44
N LYS A 167 2.51 10.91 -19.51
CA LYS A 167 2.81 11.85 -20.61
C LYS A 167 2.73 13.33 -20.25
N TYR A 168 2.14 13.68 -19.10
CA TYR A 168 1.99 15.05 -18.61
C TYR A 168 3.07 15.44 -17.59
N VAL A 169 3.72 14.47 -16.96
CA VAL A 169 4.90 14.68 -16.12
C VAL A 169 6.14 14.58 -17.02
N PHE A 170 6.47 15.69 -17.68
CA PHE A 170 7.66 15.82 -18.52
C PHE A 170 8.92 15.87 -17.65
N GLY A 171 9.38 14.70 -17.18
CA GLY A 171 10.56 14.61 -16.35
C GLY A 171 10.75 13.26 -15.67
N SER A 172 11.91 13.13 -15.05
CA SER A 172 12.31 12.02 -14.20
C SER A 172 11.69 12.20 -12.80
N PHE A 173 10.53 11.59 -12.54
CA PHE A 173 9.87 11.65 -11.23
C PHE A 173 10.67 10.82 -10.21
N PRO A 174 11.19 11.42 -9.13
CA PRO A 174 12.00 10.69 -8.17
C PRO A 174 11.13 9.84 -7.23
N VAL A 175 11.34 8.54 -7.24
CA VAL A 175 10.81 7.61 -6.24
C VAL A 175 11.93 7.16 -5.31
N LEU A 176 11.59 6.69 -4.11
CA LEU A 176 12.58 6.34 -3.09
C LEU A 176 12.65 4.83 -2.91
N VAL A 177 13.87 4.29 -2.96
CA VAL A 177 14.15 2.86 -2.74
C VAL A 177 14.99 2.69 -1.47
N PRO A 178 14.54 1.92 -0.45
CA PRO A 178 15.31 1.70 0.77
C PRO A 178 16.69 1.13 0.46
N LYS A 179 17.72 1.64 1.14
CA LYS A 179 19.07 1.07 1.10
C LYS A 179 19.23 -0.13 2.02
N ASN A 180 18.52 -0.10 3.16
CA ASN A 180 18.45 -1.20 4.11
C ASN A 180 17.01 -1.70 4.22
N PRO A 181 16.65 -2.84 3.62
CA PRO A 181 15.26 -3.36 3.64
C PRO A 181 14.78 -3.77 5.04
N LEU A 182 15.66 -3.84 6.04
CA LEU A 182 15.29 -4.23 7.41
C LEU A 182 15.03 -3.02 8.33
N LEU A 183 15.33 -1.78 7.89
CA LEU A 183 15.29 -0.61 8.77
C LEU A 183 13.90 -0.36 9.37
N LEU A 184 12.84 -0.39 8.55
CA LEU A 184 11.48 -0.17 9.04
C LEU A 184 11.08 -1.21 10.09
N ARG A 185 11.47 -2.48 9.88
CA ARG A 185 11.25 -3.57 10.84
C ARG A 185 11.99 -3.33 12.16
N MET A 186 13.23 -2.83 12.10
CA MET A 186 14.00 -2.47 13.29
C MET A 186 13.34 -1.30 14.05
N MET A 187 12.85 -0.28 13.34
CA MET A 187 12.17 0.87 13.94
C MET A 187 10.88 0.46 14.69
N TYR A 188 10.18 -0.57 14.23
CA TYR A 188 9.02 -1.11 14.96
C TYR A 188 9.40 -1.92 16.22
N GLN A 189 10.62 -2.45 16.30
CA GLN A 189 11.04 -3.36 17.36
C GLN A 189 11.89 -2.70 18.45
N ASP A 190 12.42 -1.49 18.20
CA ASP A 190 13.27 -0.77 19.13
C ASP A 190 12.63 0.57 19.53
N PRO A 191 11.71 0.58 20.51
CA PRO A 191 11.21 1.82 21.11
C PRO A 191 12.30 2.38 22.04
N GLN A 192 13.40 2.86 21.47
CA GLN A 192 14.59 3.33 22.18
C GLN A 192 15.17 2.29 23.17
N LYS A 193 16.35 1.77 22.85
CA LYS A 193 17.45 1.76 23.82
C LYS A 193 17.49 3.16 24.47
N THR A 194 16.87 3.28 25.64
CA THR A 194 17.01 4.45 26.51
C THR A 194 18.49 4.75 26.59
N ARG A 195 18.87 5.97 26.19
CA ARG A 195 20.23 6.49 26.35
C ARG A 195 20.68 6.16 27.78
N ASP A 196 21.78 5.41 27.88
CA ASP A 196 22.53 5.19 29.11
C ASP A 196 22.96 6.53 29.74
#